data_AF-M2UH11-F1
#
_entry.id   AF-M2UH11-F1
#
_cell.length_a   1.000
_cell.length_b   1.000
_cell.length_c   1.000
_cell.angle_alpha   90.00
_cell.angle_beta   90.00
_cell.angle_gamma   90.00
#
_symmetry.space_group_name_H-M   'P 1'
#
loop_
_entity.id
_entity.type
_entity.pdbx_description
1 polymer ?
#
loop_
_entity_poly.entity_id
_entity_poly.type
_entity_poly.pdbx_seq_one_letter_code
_entity_poly.pdbx_strand_id
1 'polypeptide(L)'
;MDHTTAEKIYGQIVAAIKSKDIEEFDRIVQDNPTWPPQEHWLGHPHDAASRSGLPMFKAFLKHFPQTKDWDCGETGDVVGAAAMTGDIPVLKYCLEELGHNANEGRIFFSPVLYFLNSMRDTTIPGKKAEVIQILEHYGATMEGEPGSIIHQRSHKKRNGKLCWHKNDPVDCPDYVDDEKSGVVEQAKKLFGWNNPRSSVENPASESQEKLAPS
;
A
#
# COMPACT_ATOMS: atom_id res chain seq x y z
N MET A 1 11.26 22.75 18.04
CA MET A 1 10.12 22.21 18.81
C MET A 1 10.62 21.06 19.67
N ASP A 2 10.19 20.96 20.93
CA ASP A 2 10.49 19.81 21.79
C ASP A 2 9.57 18.62 21.47
N HIS A 3 9.91 17.43 21.99
CA HIS A 3 9.19 16.20 21.69
C HIS A 3 7.74 16.21 22.19
N THR A 4 7.49 16.68 23.42
CA THR A 4 6.17 16.69 24.05
C THR A 4 5.21 17.63 23.31
N THR A 5 5.69 18.80 22.88
CA THR A 5 4.91 19.73 22.04
C THR A 5 4.60 19.10 20.68
N ALA A 6 5.59 18.46 20.03
CA ALA A 6 5.39 17.80 18.74
C ALA A 6 4.38 16.64 18.81
N GLU A 7 4.43 15.85 19.88
CA GLU A 7 3.50 14.74 20.13
C GLU A 7 2.07 15.23 20.39
N LYS A 8 1.90 16.30 21.15
CA LYS A 8 0.60 16.94 21.38
C LYS A 8 -0.03 17.42 20.07
N ILE A 9 0.74 18.15 19.24
CA ILE A 9 0.26 18.66 17.94
C ILE A 9 -0.08 17.50 17.00
N TYR A 10 0.76 16.48 16.94
CA TYR A 10 0.50 15.25 16.19
C TYR A 10 -0.82 14.59 16.62
N GLY A 11 -1.10 14.50 17.92
CA GLY A 11 -2.36 13.96 18.44
C GLY A 11 -3.59 14.77 17.98
N GLN A 12 -3.49 16.11 17.98
CA GLN A 12 -4.55 17.01 17.50
C GLN A 12 -4.77 16.88 15.99
N ILE A 13 -3.70 16.82 15.19
CA ILE A 13 -3.75 16.62 13.73
C ILE A 13 -4.41 15.27 13.39
N VAL A 14 -4.00 14.19 14.04
CA VAL A 14 -4.61 12.86 13.86
C VAL A 14 -6.09 12.86 14.23
N ALA A 15 -6.49 13.60 15.27
CA ALA A 15 -7.89 13.72 15.66
C ALA A 15 -8.73 14.46 14.60
N ALA A 16 -8.26 15.62 14.14
CA ALA A 16 -8.93 16.41 13.09
C ALA A 16 -9.05 15.65 11.77
N ILE A 17 -7.99 14.93 11.36
CA ILE A 17 -8.03 14.07 10.18
C ILE A 17 -9.09 12.97 10.30
N LYS A 18 -9.21 12.33 11.48
CA LYS A 18 -10.18 11.25 11.74
C LYS A 18 -11.62 11.75 11.89
N SER A 19 -11.84 12.94 12.42
CA SER A 19 -13.16 13.60 12.42
C SER A 19 -13.54 14.21 11.07
N LYS A 20 -12.60 14.24 10.11
CA LYS A 20 -12.72 14.91 8.80
C LYS A 20 -12.88 16.43 8.90
N ASP A 21 -12.40 17.02 9.99
CA ASP A 21 -12.45 18.45 10.25
C ASP A 21 -11.27 19.15 9.56
N ILE A 22 -11.53 19.64 8.34
CA ILE A 22 -10.52 20.32 7.51
C ILE A 22 -10.16 21.68 8.08
N GLU A 23 -11.11 22.39 8.70
CA GLU A 23 -10.89 23.73 9.25
C GLU A 23 -9.96 23.65 10.47
N GLU A 24 -10.23 22.72 11.39
CA GLU A 24 -9.37 22.48 12.56
C GLU A 24 -8.00 21.93 12.14
N PHE A 25 -7.94 21.03 11.14
CA PHE A 25 -6.66 20.55 10.59
C PHE A 25 -5.82 21.70 10.01
N ASP A 26 -6.39 22.51 9.12
CA ASP A 26 -5.71 23.68 8.52
C ASP A 26 -5.25 24.65 9.61
N ARG A 27 -6.09 24.93 10.61
CA ARG A 27 -5.77 25.82 11.73
C ARG A 27 -4.61 25.28 12.57
N ILE A 28 -4.63 24.01 12.96
CA ILE A 28 -3.55 23.42 13.78
C ILE A 28 -2.21 23.49 13.04
N VAL A 29 -2.18 23.20 11.73
CA VAL A 29 -0.93 23.26 10.95
C VAL A 29 -0.44 24.71 10.79
N GLN A 30 -1.34 25.66 10.51
CA GLN A 30 -0.99 27.08 10.36
C GLN A 30 -0.51 27.72 11.68
N ASP A 31 -1.13 27.37 12.81
CA ASP A 31 -0.73 27.84 14.15
C ASP A 31 0.62 27.24 14.60
N ASN A 32 1.09 26.16 13.97
CA ASN A 32 2.30 25.43 14.35
C ASN A 32 3.28 25.25 13.16
N PRO A 33 3.80 26.33 12.54
CA PRO A 33 4.59 26.26 11.29
C PRO A 33 5.98 25.61 11.44
N THR A 34 6.37 25.18 12.64
CA THR A 34 7.59 24.39 12.89
C THR A 34 7.29 22.90 13.13
N TRP A 35 6.03 22.49 12.96
CA TRP A 35 5.61 21.10 12.87
C TRP A 35 5.49 20.69 11.39
N PRO A 36 5.92 19.48 11.01
CA PRO A 36 6.59 18.48 11.84
C PRO A 36 8.08 18.82 12.07
N PRO A 37 8.66 18.49 13.24
CA PRO A 37 10.10 18.69 13.46
C PRO A 37 10.97 17.71 12.67
N GLN A 38 10.41 16.58 12.21
CA GLN A 38 11.04 15.56 11.39
C GLN A 38 9.98 14.87 10.53
N GLU A 39 10.33 14.40 9.33
CA GLU A 39 9.36 13.79 8.39
C GLU A 39 8.56 12.60 8.98
N HIS A 40 9.12 11.88 9.95
CA HIS A 40 8.48 10.69 10.51
C HIS A 40 7.15 10.94 11.22
N TRP A 41 6.92 12.17 11.67
CA TRP A 41 5.65 12.59 12.27
C TRP A 41 4.50 12.64 11.25
N LEU A 42 4.79 12.71 9.94
CA LEU A 42 3.79 12.71 8.88
C LEU A 42 3.30 11.31 8.51
N GLY A 43 4.01 10.25 8.92
CA GLY A 43 3.78 8.88 8.44
C GLY A 43 2.32 8.41 8.64
N HIS A 44 1.87 8.37 9.88
CA HIS A 44 0.50 7.98 10.22
C HIS A 44 -0.58 9.03 9.87
N PRO A 45 -0.35 10.36 10.04
CA PRO A 45 -1.27 11.39 9.54
C PRO A 45 -1.58 11.28 8.05
N HIS A 46 -0.58 11.01 7.21
CA HIS A 46 -0.76 10.76 5.78
C HIS A 46 -1.71 9.57 5.54
N ASP A 47 -1.45 8.44 6.19
CA ASP A 47 -2.22 7.21 6.01
C ASP A 47 -3.65 7.30 6.58
N ALA A 48 -3.85 8.19 7.56
CA ALA A 48 -5.18 8.57 8.03
C ALA A 48 -5.88 9.49 7.01
N ALA A 49 -5.18 10.48 6.45
CA ALA A 49 -5.74 11.45 5.51
C ALA A 49 -6.19 10.79 4.19
N SER A 50 -5.38 9.88 3.64
CA SER A 50 -5.75 9.13 2.42
C SER A 50 -6.98 8.24 2.61
N ARG A 51 -7.29 7.83 3.84
CA ARG A 51 -8.47 7.02 4.20
C ARG A 51 -9.66 7.84 4.70
N SER A 52 -9.47 9.12 5.00
CA SER A 52 -10.57 10.05 5.36
C SER A 52 -11.33 10.57 4.14
N GLY A 53 -10.77 10.42 2.94
CA GLY A 53 -11.40 10.73 1.66
C GLY A 53 -10.87 12.01 1.01
N LEU A 54 -11.20 12.20 -0.27
CA LEU A 54 -10.54 13.16 -1.15
C LEU A 54 -10.36 14.59 -0.59
N PRO A 55 -11.37 15.24 0.03
CA PRO A 55 -11.19 16.61 0.56
C PRO A 55 -10.12 16.70 1.64
N MET A 56 -10.07 15.73 2.57
CA MET A 56 -9.06 15.69 3.63
C MET A 56 -7.68 15.32 3.08
N PHE A 57 -7.60 14.43 2.08
CA PHE A 57 -6.33 14.10 1.45
C PHE A 57 -5.76 15.29 0.65
N LYS A 58 -6.58 16.03 -0.11
CA LYS A 58 -6.15 17.29 -0.75
C LYS A 58 -5.71 18.35 0.27
N ALA A 59 -6.42 18.48 1.39
CA ALA A 59 -6.00 19.38 2.48
C ALA A 59 -4.64 18.96 3.07
N PHE A 60 -4.42 17.66 3.29
CA PHE A 60 -3.13 17.16 3.79
C PHE A 60 -1.98 17.45 2.83
N LEU A 61 -2.14 17.14 1.54
CA LEU A 61 -1.12 17.41 0.52
C LEU A 61 -0.87 18.90 0.25
N LYS A 62 -1.83 19.78 0.52
CA LYS A 62 -1.65 21.25 0.46
C LYS A 62 -0.57 21.74 1.43
N HIS A 63 -0.48 21.15 2.62
CA HIS A 63 0.57 21.50 3.62
C HIS A 63 1.81 20.62 3.51
N PHE A 64 1.65 19.36 3.09
CA PHE A 64 2.73 18.37 3.03
C PHE A 64 2.88 17.74 1.62
N PRO A 65 3.14 18.56 0.58
CA PRO A 65 3.15 18.10 -0.82
C PRO A 65 4.25 17.07 -1.12
N GLN A 66 5.31 17.03 -0.33
CA GLN A 66 6.39 16.03 -0.41
C GLN A 66 5.91 14.60 -0.10
N THR A 67 4.70 14.44 0.45
CA THR A 67 4.12 13.13 0.80
C THR A 67 3.25 12.53 -0.29
N LYS A 68 3.02 13.21 -1.43
CA LYS A 68 2.09 12.75 -2.48
C LYS A 68 2.41 11.33 -3.00
N ASP A 69 3.69 11.01 -3.15
CA ASP A 69 4.17 9.71 -3.67
C ASP A 69 4.49 8.72 -2.52
N TRP A 70 4.05 8.98 -1.28
CA TRP A 70 4.37 8.12 -0.14
C TRP A 70 3.48 6.87 -0.08
N ASP A 71 4.13 5.73 0.14
CA ASP A 71 3.46 4.45 0.42
C ASP A 71 2.59 4.54 1.70
N CYS A 72 1.38 3.97 1.74
CA CYS A 72 0.47 3.98 2.89
C CYS A 72 0.75 2.85 3.91
N GLY A 73 2.04 2.48 4.05
CA GLY A 73 2.48 1.48 5.01
C GLY A 73 1.96 0.10 4.63
N GLU A 74 1.27 -0.59 5.54
CA GLU A 74 0.86 -1.97 5.26
C GLU A 74 -0.08 -2.12 4.06
N THR A 75 -0.87 -1.09 3.72
CA THR A 75 -1.83 -1.17 2.61
C THR A 75 -1.21 -1.02 1.22
N GLY A 76 0.11 -0.81 1.12
CA GLY A 76 0.76 -0.40 -0.12
C GLY A 76 0.53 1.09 -0.41
N ASP A 77 0.79 1.56 -1.63
CA ASP A 77 0.67 2.96 -2.02
C ASP A 77 -0.75 3.54 -2.02
N VAL A 78 -0.87 4.85 -2.23
CA VAL A 78 -2.15 5.57 -2.23
C VAL A 78 -3.11 5.02 -3.29
N VAL A 79 -2.62 4.57 -4.46
CA VAL A 79 -3.45 3.94 -5.51
C VAL A 79 -4.02 2.63 -4.98
N GLY A 80 -3.18 1.75 -4.42
CA GLY A 80 -3.64 0.50 -3.80
C GLY A 80 -4.58 0.72 -2.61
N ALA A 81 -4.28 1.68 -1.73
CA ALA A 81 -5.09 1.99 -0.56
C ALA A 81 -6.50 2.50 -0.96
N ALA A 82 -6.59 3.42 -1.93
CA ALA A 82 -7.86 3.92 -2.45
C ALA A 82 -8.64 2.84 -3.21
N ALA A 83 -7.93 2.01 -3.99
CA ALA A 83 -8.53 0.88 -4.68
C ALA A 83 -9.10 -0.16 -3.71
N MET A 84 -8.39 -0.48 -2.61
CA MET A 84 -8.80 -1.44 -1.59
C MET A 84 -10.03 -0.96 -0.79
N THR A 85 -10.16 0.34 -0.53
CA THR A 85 -11.33 0.92 0.17
C THR A 85 -12.51 1.24 -0.75
N GLY A 86 -12.29 1.25 -2.08
CA GLY A 86 -13.29 1.70 -3.06
C GLY A 86 -13.47 3.21 -3.10
N ASP A 87 -12.51 4.00 -2.60
CA ASP A 87 -12.52 5.47 -2.65
C ASP A 87 -12.16 5.96 -4.06
N ILE A 88 -13.14 5.88 -4.95
CA ILE A 88 -13.03 6.29 -6.36
C ILE A 88 -12.59 7.77 -6.52
N PRO A 89 -13.09 8.74 -5.72
CA PRO A 89 -12.57 10.10 -5.73
C PRO A 89 -11.07 10.19 -5.45
N VAL A 90 -10.54 9.49 -4.43
CA VAL A 90 -9.09 9.47 -4.15
C VAL A 90 -8.32 8.73 -5.25
N LEU A 91 -8.84 7.59 -5.73
CA LEU A 91 -8.22 6.81 -6.79
C LEU A 91 -8.04 7.65 -8.07
N LYS A 92 -9.12 8.30 -8.54
CA LYS A 92 -9.06 9.18 -9.71
C LYS A 92 -8.11 10.35 -9.48
N TYR A 93 -8.15 11.00 -8.32
CA TYR A 93 -7.22 12.08 -8.01
C TYR A 93 -5.74 11.66 -8.13
N CYS A 94 -5.39 10.45 -7.68
CA CYS A 94 -4.04 9.92 -7.80
C CYS A 94 -3.62 9.71 -9.26
N LEU A 95 -4.51 9.17 -10.10
CA LEU A 95 -4.22 8.82 -11.49
C LEU A 95 -4.28 10.05 -12.43
N GLU A 96 -5.24 10.96 -12.20
CA GLU A 96 -5.59 12.07 -13.08
C GLU A 96 -4.85 13.37 -12.73
N GLU A 97 -4.75 13.74 -11.45
CA GLU A 97 -4.16 15.02 -11.02
C GLU A 97 -2.75 14.87 -10.44
N LEU A 98 -2.45 13.78 -9.72
CA LEU A 98 -1.10 13.52 -9.20
C LEU A 98 -0.18 12.78 -10.20
N GLY A 99 -0.77 12.13 -11.22
CA GLY A 99 -0.04 11.43 -12.27
C GLY A 99 0.61 10.11 -11.84
N HIS A 100 0.07 9.44 -10.80
CA HIS A 100 0.57 8.14 -10.36
C HIS A 100 0.32 7.07 -11.44
N ASN A 101 1.31 6.21 -11.71
CA ASN A 101 1.14 5.08 -12.62
C ASN A 101 0.24 4.00 -11.98
N ALA A 102 -0.92 3.71 -12.58
CA ALA A 102 -1.83 2.67 -12.09
C ALA A 102 -1.18 1.27 -12.07
N ASN A 103 -0.24 1.01 -12.98
CA ASN A 103 0.49 -0.25 -13.08
C ASN A 103 1.58 -0.42 -12.00
N GLU A 104 2.02 0.68 -11.36
CA GLU A 104 2.86 0.63 -10.16
C GLU A 104 2.05 0.53 -8.86
N GLY A 105 0.73 0.68 -8.92
CA GLY A 105 -0.17 0.60 -7.77
C GLY A 105 -0.13 -0.79 -7.12
N ARG A 106 0.07 -0.84 -5.81
CA ARG A 106 0.23 -2.10 -5.05
C ARG A 106 -0.66 -2.13 -3.82
N ILE A 107 -1.23 -3.30 -3.53
CA ILE A 107 -1.85 -3.59 -2.23
C ILE A 107 -0.95 -4.60 -1.51
N PHE A 108 -0.50 -4.23 -0.31
CA PHE A 108 0.66 -4.83 0.36
C PHE A 108 1.91 -4.78 -0.54
N PHE A 109 2.24 -5.89 -1.22
CA PHE A 109 3.40 -6.09 -2.09
C PHE A 109 3.00 -6.64 -3.47
N SER A 110 1.70 -6.84 -3.71
CA SER A 110 1.12 -7.37 -4.93
C SER A 110 0.62 -6.24 -5.85
N PRO A 111 0.70 -6.38 -7.19
CA PRO A 111 0.01 -5.50 -8.12
C PRO A 111 -1.46 -5.34 -7.77
N VAL A 112 -1.98 -4.11 -7.85
CA VAL A 112 -3.33 -3.75 -7.38
C VAL A 112 -4.42 -4.57 -8.05
N LEU A 113 -4.39 -4.75 -9.38
CA LEU A 113 -5.38 -5.56 -10.09
C LEU A 113 -5.33 -7.04 -9.70
N TYR A 114 -4.14 -7.64 -9.58
CA TYR A 114 -3.99 -9.02 -9.12
C TYR A 114 -4.65 -9.22 -7.76
N PHE A 115 -4.34 -8.33 -6.81
CA PHE A 115 -4.90 -8.39 -5.46
C PHE A 115 -6.43 -8.26 -5.49
N LEU A 116 -6.97 -7.23 -6.16
CA LEU A 116 -8.42 -7.02 -6.27
C LEU A 116 -9.14 -8.21 -6.91
N ASN A 117 -8.60 -8.75 -8.00
CA ASN A 117 -9.22 -9.86 -8.72
C ASN A 117 -9.26 -11.14 -7.87
N SER A 118 -8.21 -11.38 -7.06
CA SER A 118 -8.16 -12.52 -6.11
C SER A 118 -9.14 -12.40 -4.93
N MET A 119 -9.61 -11.19 -4.60
CA MET A 119 -10.56 -10.98 -3.51
C MET A 119 -11.99 -11.32 -3.89
N ARG A 120 -12.78 -11.74 -2.88
CA ARG A 120 -14.23 -11.83 -2.99
C ARG A 120 -14.85 -10.43 -3.11
N ASP A 121 -15.90 -10.30 -3.90
CA ASP A 121 -16.56 -9.00 -4.14
C ASP A 121 -17.16 -8.36 -2.87
N THR A 122 -17.40 -9.17 -1.84
CA THR A 122 -17.81 -8.74 -0.50
C THR A 122 -16.77 -7.89 0.24
N THR A 123 -15.50 -7.89 -0.19
CA THR A 123 -14.46 -7.08 0.47
C THR A 123 -14.56 -5.59 0.10
N ILE A 124 -15.12 -5.26 -1.07
CA ILE A 124 -15.35 -3.88 -1.50
C ILE A 124 -16.79 -3.75 -2.05
N PRO A 125 -17.81 -3.78 -1.17
CA PRO A 125 -19.20 -4.00 -1.56
C PRO A 125 -19.69 -3.05 -2.64
N GLY A 126 -20.07 -3.61 -3.79
CA GLY A 126 -20.63 -2.86 -4.92
C GLY A 126 -19.65 -1.96 -5.69
N LYS A 127 -18.36 -1.91 -5.32
CA LYS A 127 -17.37 -1.00 -5.94
C LYS A 127 -16.21 -1.69 -6.64
N LYS A 128 -15.89 -2.96 -6.33
CA LYS A 128 -14.76 -3.69 -6.95
C LYS A 128 -14.74 -3.62 -8.49
N ALA A 129 -15.87 -3.83 -9.16
CA ALA A 129 -15.94 -3.80 -10.63
C ALA A 129 -15.61 -2.41 -11.22
N GLU A 130 -16.11 -1.35 -10.59
CA GLU A 130 -15.85 0.04 -11.00
C GLU A 130 -14.38 0.42 -10.76
N VAL A 131 -13.78 -0.02 -9.64
CA VAL A 131 -12.35 0.16 -9.35
C VAL A 131 -11.47 -0.57 -10.36
N ILE A 132 -11.80 -1.83 -10.70
CA ILE A 132 -11.05 -2.61 -11.72
C ILE A 132 -11.11 -1.90 -13.07
N GLN A 133 -12.30 -1.48 -13.53
CA GLN A 133 -12.45 -0.75 -14.80
C GLN A 133 -11.64 0.55 -14.85
N ILE A 134 -11.56 1.28 -13.73
CA ILE A 134 -10.72 2.49 -13.64
C ILE A 134 -9.24 2.12 -13.77
N LEU A 135 -8.77 1.11 -13.03
CA LEU A 135 -7.37 0.69 -13.07
C LEU A 135 -6.95 0.17 -14.45
N GLU A 136 -7.78 -0.65 -15.09
CA GLU A 136 -7.59 -1.12 -16.47
C GLU A 136 -7.56 0.04 -17.48
N HIS A 137 -8.45 1.03 -17.32
CA HIS A 137 -8.49 2.23 -18.17
C HIS A 137 -7.18 3.05 -18.08
N TYR A 138 -6.58 3.12 -16.89
CA TYR A 138 -5.28 3.77 -16.65
C TYR A 138 -4.08 2.83 -16.87
N GLY A 139 -4.27 1.67 -17.52
CA GLY A 139 -3.20 0.80 -17.98
C GLY A 139 -2.58 -0.12 -16.92
N ALA A 140 -3.24 -0.32 -15.77
CA ALA A 140 -2.82 -1.36 -14.84
C ALA A 140 -3.00 -2.76 -15.45
N THR A 141 -2.12 -3.68 -15.07
CA THR A 141 -2.14 -5.08 -15.49
C THR A 141 -2.16 -6.03 -14.28
N MET A 142 -2.39 -7.33 -14.52
CA MET A 142 -2.33 -8.35 -13.46
C MET A 142 -0.88 -8.59 -13.00
N GLU A 143 0.09 -8.36 -13.88
CA GLU A 143 1.52 -8.52 -13.66
C GLU A 143 2.12 -7.31 -12.93
N GLY A 144 1.50 -6.13 -13.08
CA GLY A 144 2.01 -4.85 -12.63
C GLY A 144 3.19 -4.36 -13.48
N GLU A 145 3.81 -3.26 -13.05
CA GLU A 145 5.04 -2.75 -13.66
C GLU A 145 6.16 -3.80 -13.53
N PRO A 146 7.07 -3.97 -14.51
CA PRO A 146 8.20 -4.89 -14.36
C PRO A 146 9.03 -4.61 -13.10
N GLY A 147 9.08 -5.57 -12.18
CA GLY A 147 9.69 -5.41 -10.86
C GLY A 147 8.84 -4.70 -9.80
N SER A 148 7.53 -4.54 -10.02
CA SER A 148 6.56 -4.10 -9.01
C SER A 148 6.26 -5.15 -7.94
N ILE A 149 6.48 -6.44 -8.25
CA ILE A 149 6.43 -7.53 -7.26
C ILE A 149 7.51 -7.29 -6.22
N ILE A 150 7.08 -7.17 -4.96
CA ILE A 150 7.97 -6.87 -3.84
C ILE A 150 8.09 -8.09 -2.94
N HIS A 151 9.32 -8.41 -2.54
CA HIS A 151 9.57 -9.44 -1.54
C HIS A 151 9.40 -8.87 -0.12
N GLN A 152 8.71 -9.62 0.74
CA GLN A 152 8.40 -9.20 2.10
C GLN A 152 9.66 -9.14 2.99
N ARG A 153 10.16 -7.92 3.25
CA ARG A 153 10.94 -7.58 4.44
C ARG A 153 10.33 -6.34 5.08
N SER A 154 9.64 -6.52 6.21
CA SER A 154 8.99 -5.44 6.96
C SER A 154 10.01 -4.70 7.81
N HIS A 155 10.51 -3.56 7.33
CA HIS A 155 11.39 -2.68 8.10
C HIS A 155 10.75 -1.31 8.31
N LYS A 156 11.04 -0.64 9.43
CA LYS A 156 10.56 0.72 9.70
C LYS A 156 11.56 1.73 9.12
N LYS A 157 11.14 2.49 8.10
CA LYS A 157 11.92 3.60 7.55
C LYS A 157 12.19 4.67 8.61
N ARG A 158 13.19 5.52 8.37
CA ARG A 158 13.40 6.74 9.17
C ARG A 158 12.17 7.65 9.23
N ASN A 159 11.27 7.62 8.24
CA ASN A 159 9.99 8.33 8.27
C ASN A 159 8.85 7.57 9.01
N GLY A 160 9.18 6.56 9.82
CA GLY A 160 8.24 5.82 10.66
C GLY A 160 7.35 4.81 9.94
N LYS A 161 7.31 4.83 8.61
CA LYS A 161 6.50 3.90 7.78
C LYS A 161 7.15 2.54 7.63
N LEU A 162 6.34 1.52 7.38
CA LEU A 162 6.82 0.24 6.88
C LEU A 162 7.36 0.40 5.44
N CYS A 163 8.51 -0.21 5.16
CA CYS A 163 9.11 -0.29 3.84
C CYS A 163 8.74 -1.58 3.13
N TRP A 164 8.54 -1.48 1.82
CA TRP A 164 8.42 -2.58 0.87
C TRP A 164 9.54 -2.43 -0.17
N HIS A 165 10.33 -3.48 -0.43
CA HIS A 165 11.51 -3.44 -1.30
C HIS A 165 11.29 -4.17 -2.64
N LYS A 166 11.39 -3.46 -3.78
CA LYS A 166 11.35 -4.07 -5.13
C LYS A 166 12.61 -4.93 -5.34
N ASN A 167 12.41 -6.21 -5.67
CA ASN A 167 13.40 -7.22 -6.10
C ASN A 167 14.73 -7.35 -5.31
N ASP A 168 14.84 -8.45 -4.56
CA ASP A 168 16.07 -9.16 -4.14
C ASP A 168 17.06 -8.52 -3.13
N PRO A 169 18.00 -9.31 -2.54
CA PRO A 169 18.46 -9.09 -1.17
C PRO A 169 19.78 -8.30 -1.09
N VAL A 170 19.75 -6.98 -1.28
CA VAL A 170 20.95 -6.14 -1.17
C VAL A 170 20.74 -4.96 -0.21
N ASP A 171 21.76 -4.72 0.61
CA ASP A 171 21.87 -3.75 1.70
C ASP A 171 21.03 -2.47 1.56
N CYS A 172 20.09 -2.27 2.48
CA CYS A 172 19.45 -0.97 2.68
C CYS A 172 20.25 -0.21 3.75
N PRO A 173 21.01 0.86 3.39
CA PRO A 173 21.90 1.55 4.33
C PRO A 173 21.19 2.34 5.43
N ASP A 174 19.86 2.47 5.36
CA ASP A 174 19.02 3.10 6.39
C ASP A 174 18.37 2.08 7.35
N TYR A 175 18.97 0.89 7.48
CA TYR A 175 18.51 -0.16 8.39
C TYR A 175 18.55 0.29 9.86
N VAL A 176 17.51 -0.08 10.60
CA VAL A 176 17.46 -0.07 12.06
C VAL A 176 16.97 -1.45 12.46
N ASP A 177 17.81 -2.21 13.17
CA ASP A 177 17.46 -3.52 13.73
C ASP A 177 16.27 -3.39 14.69
N ASP A 178 15.13 -3.98 14.31
CA ASP A 178 13.96 -4.14 15.17
C ASP A 178 13.55 -5.63 15.11
N GLU A 179 14.18 -6.45 15.96
CA GLU A 179 14.06 -7.92 15.99
C GLU A 179 12.65 -8.41 16.42
N LYS A 180 11.65 -8.37 15.53
CA LYS A 180 10.36 -9.08 15.74
C LYS A 180 9.86 -9.81 14.49
N SER A 181 10.34 -11.04 14.35
CA SER A 181 10.03 -12.00 13.27
C SER A 181 8.55 -12.39 13.10
N GLY A 182 7.68 -12.13 14.10
CA GLY A 182 6.31 -12.66 14.13
C GLY A 182 5.31 -12.09 13.10
N VAL A 183 5.54 -10.89 12.56
CA VAL A 183 4.60 -10.23 11.64
C VAL A 183 4.53 -10.95 10.28
N VAL A 184 5.67 -11.45 9.81
CA VAL A 184 5.78 -12.18 8.52
C VAL A 184 4.99 -13.50 8.55
N GLU A 185 5.01 -14.22 9.67
CA GLU A 185 4.24 -15.46 9.83
C GLU A 185 2.72 -15.23 9.91
N GLN A 186 2.28 -14.11 10.52
CA GLN A 186 0.87 -13.77 10.56
C GLN A 186 0.32 -13.46 9.16
N ALA A 187 1.05 -12.68 8.34
CA ALA A 187 0.66 -12.41 6.95
C ALA A 187 0.52 -13.70 6.12
N LYS A 188 1.51 -14.60 6.21
CA LYS A 188 1.47 -15.91 5.51
C LYS A 188 0.28 -16.78 5.91
N LYS A 189 -0.15 -16.73 7.19
CA LYS A 189 -1.36 -17.41 7.68
C LYS A 189 -2.66 -16.75 7.21
N LEU A 190 -2.73 -15.41 7.22
CA LEU A 190 -3.92 -14.65 6.82
C LEU A 190 -4.23 -14.78 5.32
N PHE A 191 -3.20 -14.82 4.47
CA PHE A 191 -3.37 -14.85 3.00
C PHE A 191 -3.11 -16.22 2.36
N GLY A 192 -2.86 -17.27 3.16
CA GLY A 192 -2.88 -18.66 2.69
C GLY A 192 -1.72 -19.09 1.79
N TRP A 193 -0.59 -18.37 1.76
CA TRP A 193 0.54 -18.67 0.85
C TRP A 193 1.29 -19.99 1.14
N ASN A 194 0.90 -20.73 2.17
CA ASN A 194 1.46 -22.04 2.50
C ASN A 194 0.73 -23.21 1.79
N ASN A 195 0.24 -23.02 0.56
CA ASN A 195 -0.46 -24.06 -0.19
C ASN A 195 0.37 -24.53 -1.41
N PRO A 196 1.34 -25.46 -1.23
CA PRO A 196 2.07 -26.08 -2.33
C PRO A 196 1.18 -27.10 -3.05
N ARG A 197 0.18 -26.60 -3.79
CA ARG A 197 -0.67 -27.38 -4.70
C ARG A 197 -0.87 -26.68 -6.05
N SER A 198 0.26 -26.32 -6.65
CA SER A 198 0.41 -26.30 -8.11
C SER A 198 1.66 -27.07 -8.48
N SER A 199 1.68 -28.36 -8.13
CA SER A 199 2.59 -29.31 -8.77
C SER A 199 2.24 -29.35 -10.25
N VAL A 200 3.08 -28.70 -11.06
CA VAL A 200 3.07 -28.88 -12.51
C VAL A 200 3.29 -30.37 -12.77
N GLU A 201 2.29 -31.05 -13.31
CA GLU A 201 2.46 -32.41 -13.82
C GLU A 201 3.31 -32.33 -15.09
N ASN A 202 4.62 -32.50 -14.91
CA ASN A 202 5.51 -32.81 -16.03
C ASN A 202 5.06 -34.16 -16.62
N PRO A 203 4.81 -34.25 -17.94
CA PRO A 203 4.53 -35.53 -18.57
C PRO A 203 5.80 -36.38 -18.54
N ALA A 204 5.83 -37.38 -17.64
CA ALA A 204 6.93 -38.32 -17.56
C ALA A 204 6.95 -39.19 -18.81
N SER A 205 8.00 -39.04 -19.62
CA SER A 205 8.35 -40.00 -20.65
C SER A 205 8.91 -41.26 -19.99
N GLU A 206 8.28 -42.40 -20.17
CA GLU A 206 8.94 -43.69 -20.04
C GLU A 206 8.49 -44.63 -21.15
N SER A 207 9.44 -45.44 -21.62
CA SER A 207 9.35 -46.20 -22.85
C SER A 207 9.60 -47.69 -22.57
N GLN A 208 9.34 -48.53 -23.58
CA GLN A 208 9.61 -49.97 -23.65
C GLN A 208 8.57 -50.87 -22.96
N GLU A 209 8.22 -52.08 -23.45
CA GLU A 209 8.30 -52.75 -24.76
C GLU A 209 7.73 -54.17 -24.55
N LYS A 210 7.26 -54.80 -25.65
CA LYS A 210 6.89 -56.24 -25.80
C LYS A 210 5.59 -56.64 -25.04
N LEU A 211 4.79 -57.63 -25.47
CA LEU A 211 4.80 -58.49 -26.66
C LEU A 211 3.35 -58.96 -27.00
N ALA A 212 3.15 -59.64 -28.13
CA ALA A 212 1.95 -60.43 -28.47
C ALA A 212 2.19 -61.94 -28.14
N PRO A 213 1.19 -62.85 -28.20
CA PRO A 213 0.56 -63.31 -29.45
C PRO A 213 -0.94 -63.71 -29.28
N SER A 214 -1.70 -64.26 -30.24
CA SER A 214 -1.50 -64.59 -31.67
C SER A 214 -2.79 -64.26 -32.44
#